data_AF-A0A5M3WUZ6-F1
#
_entry.id   AF-A0A5M3WUZ6-F1
#
_cell.length_a   1.000
_cell.length_b   1.000
_cell.length_c   1.000
_cell.angle_alpha   90.00
_cell.angle_beta   90.00
_cell.angle_gamma   90.00
#
_symmetry.space_group_name_H-M   'P 1'
#
loop_
_entity.id
_entity.type
_entity.pdbx_description
1 polymer ?
#
loop_
_entity_poly.entity_id
_entity_poly.type
_entity_poly.pdbx_seq_one_letter_code
_entity_poly.pdbx_strand_id
1 'polypeptide(L)'
;MITFEYTPSASDDSWTDKWSPRSNGRNVPPQEVDQYAFLFDYFHVAVDLAIAQLSIQRRYLTIPVVDLILTFELIRRSLIREGFVEATASRNQITLVCRLAGEHVLVRAKGQPEEARVLFTEFLEFHRLASIRAMSMLYTAHQELRQNPYLAHVEEILDVVGVA
;
A
#
# COMPACT_ATOMS: atom_id res chain seq x y z
N MET A 1 -11.44 -10.22 -11.36
CA MET A 1 -9.96 -10.17 -11.42
C MET A 1 -9.45 -8.76 -11.14
N ILE A 2 -8.58 -8.66 -10.13
CA ILE A 2 -7.83 -7.47 -9.76
C ILE A 2 -6.39 -7.67 -10.23
N THR A 3 -5.79 -6.67 -10.88
CA THR A 3 -4.36 -6.69 -11.24
C THR A 3 -3.69 -5.45 -10.68
N PHE A 4 -2.46 -5.59 -10.20
CA PHE A 4 -1.69 -4.48 -9.68
C PHE A 4 -0.20 -4.60 -10.04
N GLU A 5 0.47 -3.47 -10.17
CA GLU A 5 1.93 -3.38 -10.25
C GLU A 5 2.43 -2.16 -9.46
N TYR A 6 3.57 -2.34 -8.78
CA TYR A 6 4.28 -1.25 -8.10
C TYR A 6 5.56 -0.94 -8.87
N THR A 7 5.67 0.30 -9.33
CA THR A 7 6.90 0.80 -9.95
C THR A 7 7.59 1.76 -8.98
N PRO A 8 8.80 1.45 -8.48
CA PRO A 8 9.59 2.39 -7.70
C PRO A 8 9.71 3.75 -8.40
N SER A 9 9.48 4.84 -7.65
CA SER A 9 9.65 6.18 -8.21
C SER A 9 11.12 6.46 -8.49
N ALA A 10 11.45 6.80 -9.74
CA ALA A 10 12.82 7.14 -10.13
C ALA A 10 13.37 8.40 -9.45
N SER A 11 12.50 9.24 -8.89
CA SER A 11 12.89 10.45 -8.14
C SER A 11 13.07 10.20 -6.64
N ASP A 12 12.81 8.99 -6.16
CA ASP A 12 12.91 8.65 -4.74
C ASP A 12 14.17 7.82 -4.50
N ASP A 13 15.21 8.48 -3.98
CA ASP A 13 16.50 7.87 -3.69
C ASP A 13 16.40 6.72 -2.68
N SER A 14 15.30 6.62 -1.91
CA SER A 14 15.04 5.50 -1.00
C SER A 14 14.94 4.15 -1.68
N TRP A 15 14.80 4.08 -3.00
CA TRP A 15 14.89 2.82 -3.74
C TRP A 15 16.31 2.41 -4.15
N THR A 16 17.31 3.22 -3.85
CA THR A 16 18.68 3.06 -4.35
C THR A 16 19.70 2.95 -3.23
N ASP A 17 20.91 2.51 -3.57
CA ASP A 17 22.08 2.47 -2.68
C ASP A 17 22.56 3.84 -2.19
N LYS A 18 22.06 4.93 -2.79
CA LYS A 18 22.37 6.32 -2.40
C LYS A 18 21.48 6.83 -1.27
N TRP A 19 20.51 6.04 -0.82
CA TRP A 19 19.60 6.46 0.23
C TRP A 19 20.34 6.80 1.51
N SER A 20 20.22 8.06 1.95
CA SER A 20 20.70 8.54 3.23
C SER A 20 19.50 9.01 4.05
N PRO A 21 18.79 8.11 4.74
CA PRO A 21 17.57 8.45 5.43
C PRO A 21 17.80 9.50 6.51
N ARG A 22 16.77 10.30 6.74
CA ARG A 22 16.74 11.29 7.81
C ARG A 22 15.52 11.09 8.68
N SER A 23 15.71 11.19 9.99
CA SER A 23 14.65 11.32 10.98
C SER A 23 14.92 12.55 11.82
N ASN A 24 13.89 13.38 12.04
CA ASN A 24 13.98 14.61 12.83
C ASN A 24 15.17 15.52 12.45
N GLY A 25 15.45 15.62 11.14
CA GLY A 25 16.52 16.46 10.59
C GLY A 25 17.94 15.89 10.72
N ARG A 26 18.12 14.65 11.18
CA ARG A 26 19.42 13.98 11.30
C ARG A 26 19.49 12.75 10.42
N ASN A 27 20.67 12.46 9.86
CA ASN A 27 20.89 11.19 9.18
C ASN A 27 20.77 10.05 10.20
N VAL A 28 20.03 9.02 9.83
CA VAL A 28 19.86 7.80 10.61
C VAL A 28 20.18 6.61 9.71
N PRO A 29 20.60 5.46 10.26
CA PRO A 29 20.70 4.25 9.46
C PRO A 29 19.29 3.78 9.04
N PRO A 30 19.14 3.06 7.90
CA PRO A 30 17.85 2.59 7.39
C PRO A 30 16.95 1.91 8.43
N GLN A 31 17.52 1.06 9.28
CA GLN A 31 16.78 0.33 10.33
C GLN A 31 16.21 1.22 11.44
N GLU A 32 16.66 2.47 11.56
CA GLU A 32 16.19 3.46 12.55
C GLU A 32 15.21 4.49 11.98
N VAL A 33 14.81 4.36 10.70
CA VAL A 33 13.80 5.22 10.10
C VAL A 33 12.48 5.09 10.86
N ASP A 34 11.86 6.23 11.16
CA ASP A 34 10.62 6.27 11.94
C ASP A 34 9.36 6.05 11.09
N GLN A 35 8.23 5.85 11.76
CA GLN A 35 6.93 5.63 11.12
C GLN A 35 6.51 6.77 10.18
N TYR A 36 6.82 8.03 10.51
CA TYR A 36 6.36 9.17 9.73
C TYR A 36 7.09 9.20 8.39
N ALA A 37 8.39 8.93 8.41
CA ALA A 37 9.19 8.85 7.21
C ALA A 37 8.70 7.74 6.26
N PHE A 38 8.34 6.55 6.77
CA PHE A 38 7.75 5.49 5.94
C PHE A 38 6.36 5.82 5.39
N LEU A 39 5.54 6.52 6.17
CA LEU A 39 4.18 6.86 5.78
C LEU A 39 4.11 8.03 4.79
N PHE A 40 5.12 8.91 4.76
CA PHE A 40 5.00 10.19 4.09
C PHE A 40 6.14 10.58 3.16
N ASP A 41 7.37 10.11 3.40
CA ASP A 41 8.57 10.71 2.81
C ASP A 41 9.45 9.73 2.02
N TYR A 42 9.35 8.42 2.27
CA TYR A 42 10.15 7.40 1.59
C TYR A 42 9.33 6.31 0.91
N PHE A 43 10.00 5.58 0.03
CA PHE A 43 9.51 4.42 -0.70
C PHE A 43 8.27 4.70 -1.52
N HIS A 44 8.31 5.79 -2.27
CA HIS A 44 7.21 6.13 -3.14
C HIS A 44 7.17 5.24 -4.37
N VAL A 45 5.98 4.75 -4.70
CA VAL A 45 5.70 3.96 -5.90
C VAL A 45 4.67 4.66 -6.77
N ALA A 46 4.79 4.48 -8.08
CA ALA A 46 3.66 4.58 -8.98
C ALA A 46 2.90 3.24 -8.96
N VAL A 47 1.57 3.32 -8.91
CA VAL A 47 0.70 2.15 -8.82
C VAL A 47 -0.15 2.07 -10.08
N ASP A 48 -0.08 0.93 -10.75
CA ASP A 48 -1.02 0.57 -11.80
C ASP A 48 -2.00 -0.43 -11.20
N LEU A 49 -3.24 -0.02 -10.91
CA LEU A 49 -4.27 -0.86 -10.29
C LEU A 49 -5.49 -0.94 -11.20
N ALA A 50 -5.88 -2.15 -11.60
CA ALA A 50 -7.11 -2.38 -12.32
C ALA A 50 -8.00 -3.35 -11.54
N ILE A 51 -9.26 -2.96 -11.32
CA ILE A 51 -10.27 -3.71 -10.60
C ILE A 51 -11.44 -3.91 -11.55
N ALA A 52 -11.55 -5.09 -12.18
CA ALA A 52 -12.56 -5.36 -13.21
C ALA A 52 -12.58 -4.26 -14.30
N GLN A 53 -13.73 -3.61 -14.53
CA GLN A 53 -13.89 -2.51 -15.50
C GLN A 53 -13.32 -1.18 -15.00
N LEU A 54 -13.05 -1.05 -13.70
CA LEU A 54 -12.45 0.15 -13.11
C LEU A 54 -10.94 0.08 -13.29
N SER A 55 -10.43 0.75 -14.31
CA SER A 55 -8.99 0.95 -14.43
C SER A 55 -8.60 2.21 -13.68
N ILE A 56 -7.96 2.04 -12.52
CA ILE A 56 -7.34 3.15 -11.78
C ILE A 56 -5.96 3.34 -12.42
N GLN A 57 -5.95 3.97 -13.59
CA GLN A 57 -4.72 4.25 -14.34
C GLN A 57 -3.98 5.47 -13.79
N ARG A 58 -2.64 5.41 -13.92
CA ARG A 58 -1.68 6.51 -13.74
C ARG A 58 -2.28 7.88 -14.05
N ARG A 59 -2.55 8.64 -12.99
CA ARG A 59 -2.46 10.10 -13.03
C ARG A 59 -1.38 10.54 -12.06
N TYR A 60 -0.10 10.40 -12.39
CA TYR A 60 1.01 11.03 -11.63
C TYR A 60 0.98 10.83 -10.10
N LEU A 61 0.43 9.72 -9.59
CA LEU A 61 0.25 9.51 -8.15
C LEU A 61 1.39 8.64 -7.65
N THR A 62 2.38 9.34 -7.11
CA THR A 62 3.54 8.78 -6.42
C THR A 62 3.16 8.71 -4.93
N ILE A 63 3.08 7.50 -4.36
CA ILE A 63 2.62 7.27 -2.98
C ILE A 63 3.59 6.40 -2.19
N PRO A 64 3.86 6.69 -0.90
CA PRO A 64 4.60 5.77 -0.04
C PRO A 64 3.93 4.39 -0.01
N VAL A 65 4.70 3.35 -0.34
CA VAL A 65 4.15 1.99 -0.49
C VAL A 65 3.57 1.46 0.83
N VAL A 66 4.17 1.84 1.96
CA VAL A 66 3.73 1.42 3.31
C VAL A 66 2.36 2.01 3.65
N ASP A 67 2.15 3.29 3.34
CA ASP A 67 0.85 3.95 3.55
C ASP A 67 -0.25 3.33 2.66
N LEU A 68 0.08 2.99 1.41
CA LEU A 68 -0.84 2.35 0.50
C LEU A 68 -1.32 0.98 1.01
N ILE A 69 -0.41 0.10 1.44
CA ILE A 69 -0.77 -1.24 1.92
C ILE A 69 -1.54 -1.17 3.25
N LEU A 70 -1.21 -0.22 4.13
CA LEU A 70 -2.01 0.03 5.34
C LEU A 70 -3.41 0.56 5.02
N THR A 71 -3.57 1.34 3.95
CA THR A 71 -4.88 1.76 3.46
C THR A 71 -5.71 0.57 2.96
N PHE A 72 -5.11 -0.37 2.23
CA PHE A 72 -5.81 -1.59 1.81
C PHE A 72 -6.18 -2.48 3.01
N GLU A 73 -5.32 -2.56 4.02
CA GLU A 73 -5.61 -3.29 5.25
C GLU A 73 -6.76 -2.66 6.04
N LEU A 74 -6.80 -1.33 6.12
CA LEU A 74 -7.93 -0.60 6.70
C LEU A 74 -9.22 -0.95 5.97
N ILE A 75 -9.20 -0.95 4.62
CA ILE A 75 -10.37 -1.31 3.82
C ILE A 75 -10.79 -2.75 4.13
N ARG A 76 -9.85 -3.70 4.16
CA ARG A 76 -10.12 -5.11 4.48
C ARG A 76 -10.80 -5.25 5.85
N ARG A 77 -10.22 -4.68 6.90
CA ARG A 77 -10.76 -4.75 8.26
C ARG A 77 -12.15 -4.14 8.36
N SER A 78 -12.36 -2.97 7.75
CA SER A 78 -13.65 -2.29 7.78
C SER A 78 -14.72 -3.03 6.97
N LEU A 79 -14.38 -3.63 5.83
CA LEU A 79 -15.31 -4.50 5.10
C LEU A 79 -15.74 -5.71 5.94
N ILE A 80 -14.81 -6.37 6.62
CA ILE A 80 -15.13 -7.52 7.51
C ILE A 80 -16.03 -7.10 8.67
N ARG A 81 -15.73 -5.95 9.30
CA ARG A 81 -16.41 -5.52 10.53
C ARG A 81 -17.74 -4.82 10.27
N GLU A 82 -17.78 -3.94 9.28
CA GLU A 82 -18.87 -2.97 9.06
C GLU A 82 -19.53 -3.13 7.69
N GLY A 83 -18.90 -3.88 6.76
CA GLY A 83 -19.40 -4.05 5.40
C GLY A 83 -19.29 -2.80 4.53
N PHE A 84 -18.67 -1.72 5.02
CA PHE A 84 -18.52 -0.46 4.30
C PHE A 84 -17.28 0.30 4.77
N VAL A 85 -16.65 1.04 3.86
CA VAL A 85 -15.54 1.95 4.17
C VAL A 85 -15.34 2.98 3.06
N GLU A 86 -15.05 4.21 3.46
CA GLU A 86 -14.42 5.21 2.60
C GLU A 86 -13.01 5.45 3.15
N ALA A 87 -11.99 5.05 2.39
CA ALA A 87 -10.60 5.14 2.80
C ALA A 87 -9.81 6.00 1.80
N THR A 88 -8.93 6.85 2.33
CA THR A 88 -8.05 7.71 1.53
C THR A 88 -6.63 7.42 1.95
N ALA A 89 -5.79 7.05 1.00
CA ALA A 89 -4.36 6.91 1.26
C ALA A 89 -3.74 8.29 1.50
N SER A 90 -2.78 8.38 2.40
CA SER A 90 -2.26 9.65 2.89
C SER A 90 -1.59 10.50 1.80
N ARG A 91 -1.60 11.83 2.02
CA ARG A 91 -1.10 12.89 1.10
C ARG A 91 -1.65 12.87 -0.34
N ASN A 92 -2.49 11.91 -0.72
CA ASN A 92 -2.98 11.72 -2.07
C ASN A 92 -4.53 11.70 -2.15
N GLN A 93 -5.03 12.05 -3.32
CA GLN A 93 -6.47 12.20 -3.60
C GLN A 93 -7.15 10.87 -3.99
N ILE A 94 -6.49 9.71 -3.83
CA ILE A 94 -7.10 8.42 -4.10
C ILE A 94 -7.96 8.03 -2.90
N THR A 95 -9.24 8.34 -2.99
CA THR A 95 -10.24 7.84 -2.07
C THR A 95 -10.98 6.67 -2.72
N LEU A 96 -10.94 5.51 -2.08
CA LEU A 96 -11.72 4.33 -2.45
C LEU A 96 -12.94 4.24 -1.53
N VAL A 97 -14.10 4.07 -2.14
CA VAL A 97 -15.35 3.73 -1.46
C VAL A 97 -15.63 2.27 -1.74
N CYS A 98 -15.63 1.46 -0.69
CA CYS A 98 -15.82 0.01 -0.78
C CYS A 98 -17.03 -0.40 0.06
N ARG A 99 -17.86 -1.30 -0.47
CA ARG A 99 -19.00 -1.88 0.26
C ARG A 99 -19.18 -3.36 -0.05
N LEU A 100 -19.61 -4.13 0.94
CA LEU A 100 -20.03 -5.52 0.76
C LEU A 100 -21.45 -5.59 0.18
N ALA A 101 -21.64 -6.46 -0.79
CA ALA A 101 -22.93 -6.78 -1.40
C ALA A 101 -23.00 -8.29 -1.67
N GLY A 102 -23.50 -9.04 -0.68
CA GLY A 102 -23.41 -10.50 -0.68
C GLY A 102 -21.95 -10.95 -0.67
N GLU A 103 -21.58 -11.81 -1.62
CA GLU A 103 -20.21 -12.32 -1.76
C GLU A 103 -19.26 -11.38 -2.51
N HIS A 104 -19.72 -10.18 -2.85
CA HIS A 104 -18.95 -9.24 -3.67
C HIS A 104 -18.57 -7.99 -2.88
N VAL A 105 -17.41 -7.44 -3.22
CA VAL A 105 -17.02 -6.08 -2.88
C VAL A 105 -17.32 -5.20 -4.08
N LEU A 106 -18.02 -4.11 -3.82
CA LEU A 106 -18.26 -3.06 -4.77
C LEU A 106 -17.30 -1.92 -4.47
N VAL A 107 -16.45 -1.59 -5.43
CA VAL A 107 -15.33 -0.65 -5.30
C VAL A 107 -15.55 0.52 -6.25
N ARG A 108 -15.48 1.73 -5.74
CA ARG A 108 -15.56 2.95 -6.54
C ARG A 108 -14.44 3.92 -6.14
N ALA A 109 -13.73 4.44 -7.12
CA ALA A 109 -12.83 5.56 -6.90
C ALA A 109 -13.64 6.87 -6.81
N LYS A 110 -13.35 7.71 -5.82
CA LYS A 110 -14.01 9.01 -5.67
C LYS A 110 -13.79 9.88 -6.89
N GLY A 111 -14.87 10.50 -7.39
CA GLY A 111 -14.84 11.28 -8.63
C GLY A 111 -14.99 10.44 -9.90
N GLN A 112 -15.08 9.11 -9.81
CA GLN A 112 -15.44 8.25 -10.94
C GLN A 112 -16.89 7.74 -10.77
N PRO A 113 -17.69 7.74 -11.86
CA PRO A 113 -19.08 7.28 -11.81
C PRO A 113 -19.18 5.74 -11.78
N GLU A 114 -18.14 5.05 -12.23
CA GLU A 114 -18.11 3.60 -12.39
C GLU A 114 -17.88 2.88 -11.06
N GLU A 115 -18.61 1.80 -10.82
CA GLU A 115 -18.45 0.90 -9.67
C GLU A 115 -17.96 -0.45 -10.19
N ALA A 116 -16.78 -0.89 -9.75
CA ALA A 116 -16.29 -2.22 -10.00
C ALA A 116 -16.91 -3.22 -9.03
N ARG A 117 -17.14 -4.43 -9.52
CA ARG A 117 -17.60 -5.57 -8.74
C ARG A 117 -16.56 -6.68 -8.77
N VAL A 118 -16.12 -7.10 -7.60
CA VAL A 118 -15.15 -8.20 -7.43
C VAL A 118 -15.61 -9.15 -6.35
N LEU A 119 -15.18 -10.41 -6.41
CA LEU A 119 -15.47 -11.35 -5.32
C LEU A 119 -14.72 -10.91 -4.05
N PHE A 120 -15.33 -11.12 -2.89
CA PHE A 120 -14.68 -10.82 -1.63
C PHE A 120 -13.39 -11.64 -1.44
N THR A 121 -13.40 -12.90 -1.86
CA THR A 121 -12.20 -13.77 -1.86
C THR A 121 -11.09 -13.25 -2.78
N GLU A 122 -11.43 -12.76 -3.98
CA GLU A 122 -10.46 -12.12 -4.87
C GLU A 122 -9.86 -10.84 -4.24
N PHE A 123 -10.68 -10.05 -3.52
CA PHE A 123 -10.21 -8.86 -2.82
C PHE A 123 -9.23 -9.20 -1.68
N LEU A 124 -9.54 -10.25 -0.89
CA LEU A 124 -8.65 -10.73 0.18
C LEU A 124 -7.30 -11.21 -0.37
N GLU A 125 -7.32 -11.97 -1.47
CA GLU A 125 -6.09 -12.46 -2.09
C GLU A 125 -5.27 -11.32 -2.70
N PHE A 126 -5.92 -10.37 -3.36
CA PHE A 126 -5.27 -9.15 -3.84
C PHE A 126 -4.54 -8.42 -2.71
N HIS A 127 -5.23 -8.16 -1.58
CA HIS A 127 -4.63 -7.50 -0.42
C HIS A 127 -3.38 -8.24 0.06
N ARG A 128 -3.47 -9.57 0.21
CA ARG A 128 -2.35 -10.40 0.66
C ARG A 128 -1.14 -10.30 -0.28
N LEU A 129 -1.38 -10.45 -1.59
CA LEU A 129 -0.31 -10.39 -2.60
C LEU A 129 0.31 -9.00 -2.70
N ALA A 130 -0.51 -7.95 -2.63
CA ALA A 130 -0.06 -6.55 -2.63
C ALA A 130 0.87 -6.26 -1.44
N SER A 131 0.47 -6.66 -0.23
CA SER A 131 1.28 -6.51 0.98
C SER A 131 2.61 -7.27 0.90
N ILE A 132 2.60 -8.54 0.47
CA ILE A 132 3.83 -9.33 0.29
C ILE A 132 4.77 -8.68 -0.72
N ARG A 133 4.24 -8.21 -1.86
CA ARG A 133 5.02 -7.56 -2.90
C ARG A 133 5.68 -6.28 -2.40
N ALA A 134 4.92 -5.44 -1.69
CA ALA A 134 5.43 -4.20 -1.11
C ALA A 134 6.59 -4.46 -0.13
N MET A 135 6.40 -5.35 0.85
CA MET A 135 7.44 -5.69 1.83
C MET A 135 8.67 -6.30 1.16
N SER A 136 8.47 -7.19 0.19
CA SER A 136 9.57 -7.80 -0.57
C SER A 136 10.39 -6.75 -1.33
N MET A 137 9.73 -5.75 -1.92
CA MET A 137 10.42 -4.65 -2.61
C MET A 137 11.26 -3.82 -1.65
N LEU A 138 10.71 -3.47 -0.47
CA LEU A 138 11.46 -2.75 0.57
C LEU A 138 12.73 -3.50 0.97
N TYR A 139 12.61 -4.80 1.30
CA TYR A 139 13.75 -5.61 1.74
C TYR A 139 14.73 -5.97 0.63
N THR A 140 14.28 -5.95 -0.63
CA THR A 140 15.18 -6.10 -1.78
C THR A 140 16.02 -4.83 -1.98
N ALA A 141 15.42 -3.66 -1.77
CA ALA A 141 16.12 -2.39 -1.87
C ALA A 141 17.11 -2.21 -0.70
N HIS A 142 16.68 -2.51 0.52
CA HIS A 142 17.48 -2.35 1.75
C HIS A 142 17.22 -3.51 2.71
N GLN A 143 18.18 -4.44 2.80
CA GLN A 143 18.01 -5.64 3.62
C GLN A 143 17.96 -5.32 5.12
N GLU A 144 18.61 -4.23 5.53
CA GLU A 144 18.68 -3.73 6.91
C GLU A 144 17.29 -3.38 7.46
N LEU A 145 16.33 -3.05 6.58
CA LEU A 145 14.95 -2.75 6.96
C LEU A 145 14.24 -3.91 7.65
N ARG A 146 14.70 -5.15 7.49
CA ARG A 146 14.17 -6.31 8.23
C ARG A 146 14.35 -6.17 9.75
N GLN A 147 15.25 -5.31 10.20
CA GLN A 147 15.48 -5.01 11.61
C GLN A 147 14.66 -3.83 12.12
N ASN A 148 13.90 -3.15 11.25
CA ASN A 148 13.13 -1.98 11.64
C ASN A 148 11.88 -2.39 12.44
N PRO A 149 11.71 -1.88 13.68
CA PRO A 149 10.61 -2.31 14.56
C PRO A 149 9.23 -1.87 14.07
N TYR A 150 9.15 -0.74 13.35
CA TYR A 150 7.89 -0.29 12.77
C TYR A 150 7.46 -1.20 11.62
N LEU A 151 8.38 -1.57 10.73
CA LEU A 151 8.08 -2.52 9.66
C LEU A 151 7.71 -3.91 10.18
N ALA A 152 8.37 -4.39 11.24
CA ALA A 152 7.97 -5.64 11.90
C ALA A 152 6.50 -5.57 12.40
N HIS A 153 6.09 -4.45 13.00
CA HIS A 153 4.70 -4.26 13.40
C HIS A 153 3.73 -4.17 12.20
N VAL A 154 4.16 -3.56 11.09
CA VAL A 154 3.39 -3.54 9.84
C VAL A 154 3.20 -4.97 9.30
N GLU A 155 4.23 -5.82 9.34
CA GLU A 155 4.12 -7.22 8.91
C GLU A 155 3.10 -8.01 9.75
N GLU A 156 3.08 -7.79 11.08
CA GLU A 156 2.09 -8.37 11.98
C GLU A 156 0.67 -7.91 11.63
N ILE A 157 0.49 -6.61 11.36
CA ILE A 157 -0.80 -6.01 10.99
C ILE A 157 -1.35 -6.62 9.69
N LEU A 158 -0.47 -6.82 8.71
CA LEU A 158 -0.79 -7.30 7.37
C LEU A 158 -0.90 -8.82 7.27
N ASP A 159 -0.53 -9.54 8.34
CA ASP A 159 -0.44 -11.00 8.38
C ASP A 159 0.48 -11.57 7.27
N VAL A 160 1.62 -10.89 7.05
CA VAL A 160 2.63 -11.27 6.02
C VAL A 160 3.90 -11.87 6.63
N VAL A 161 3.81 -12.39 7.85
CA VAL A 161 4.96 -12.93 8.60
C VAL A 161 5.59 -14.11 7.84
N GLY A 162 6.90 -14.02 7.59
CA GLY A 162 7.70 -15.17 7.15
C GLY A 162 7.94 -15.32 5.65
N VAL A 163 7.86 -14.25 4.85
CA VAL A 163 8.37 -14.28 3.46
C VAL A 163 9.89 -14.11 3.48
N ALA A 164 10.57 -15.23 3.74
CA ALA A 164 12.00 -15.44 3.58
C ALA A 164 12.31 -15.94 2.17
#